data_AF-A0A8T4PS45-F1
#
_entry.id   AF-A0A8T4PS45-F1
#
_cell.length_a   1.000
_cell.length_b   1.000
_cell.length_c   1.000
_cell.angle_alpha   90.00
_cell.angle_beta   90.00
_cell.angle_gamma   90.00
#
_symmetry.space_group_name_H-M   'P 1'
#
loop_
_entity.id
_entity.type
_entity.pdbx_description
1 polymer ?
#
loop_
_entity_poly.entity_id
_entity_poly.type
_entity_poly.pdbx_seq_one_letter_code
_entity_poly.pdbx_strand_id
1 'polypeptide(L)' 'MIPYKIIPPLQIGPFHVNMYGIMFALGVFIAIKIAAKEARKRNVKEDVIHYIALYLLFGGIWGQGYFTSFFTSQRACL' A
#
# COMPACT_ATOMS: atom_id res chain seq x y z
N MET A 1 0.75 -5.20 34.42
CA MET A 1 0.47 -4.36 33.24
C MET A 1 1.73 -4.32 32.39
N ILE A 2 1.66 -4.64 31.09
CA ILE A 2 2.83 -4.63 30.20
C ILE A 2 3.05 -3.18 29.75
N PRO A 3 4.22 -2.58 29.97
CA PRO A 3 4.50 -1.22 29.51
C PRO A 3 4.58 -1.22 27.98
N TYR A 4 3.66 -0.53 27.32
CA TYR A 4 3.71 -0.33 25.87
C TYR A 4 4.18 1.08 25.56
N LYS A 5 5.16 1.17 24.65
CA LYS A 5 5.70 2.45 24.20
C LYS A 5 4.93 2.89 22.97
N ILE A 6 4.14 3.95 23.11
CA ILE A 6 3.44 4.57 21.98
C ILE A 6 4.50 5.33 21.19
N ILE A 7 4.77 4.89 19.97
CA ILE A 7 5.69 5.59 19.08
C ILE A 7 4.87 6.71 18.43
N PRO A 8 5.17 7.99 18.73
CA PRO A 8 4.41 9.08 18.17
C PRO A 8 4.58 9.10 16.64
N PRO A 9 3.50 9.35 15.88
CA PRO A 9 3.61 9.50 14.43
C PRO A 9 4.53 10.67 14.10
N LEU A 10 5.34 10.52 13.05
CA LEU A 10 6.21 11.58 12.60
C LEU A 10 5.34 12.64 11.90
N GLN A 11 5.13 13.75 12.60
CA GLN A 11 4.36 14.88 12.11
C GLN A 11 5.30 15.86 11.41
N ILE A 12 5.09 16.06 10.12
CA ILE A 12 5.75 17.11 9.34
C ILE A 12 4.64 18.07 8.89
N GLY A 13 4.32 19.04 9.74
CA GLY A 13 3.19 19.95 9.53
C GLY A 13 1.83 19.22 9.49
N PRO A 14 0.93 19.46 8.52
CA PRO A 14 -0.36 18.76 8.43
C PRO A 14 -0.21 17.27 8.04
N PHE A 15 0.98 16.84 7.63
CA PHE A 15 1.22 15.49 7.15
C PHE A 15 1.64 14.56 8.30
N HIS A 16 0.83 13.54 8.56
CA HIS A 16 1.03 12.57 9.63
C HIS A 16 1.52 11.24 9.03
N VAL A 17 2.80 10.93 9.19
CA VAL A 17 3.35 9.65 8.75
C VAL A 17 3.30 8.65 9.91
N ASN A 18 2.38 7.71 9.82
CA ASN A 18 2.28 6.59 10.74
C ASN A 18 3.33 5.53 10.41
N MET A 19 3.87 4.86 11.43
CA MET A 19 4.79 3.73 11.26
C MET A 19 4.21 2.60 10.38
N TYR A 20 2.89 2.40 10.42
CA TYR A 20 2.21 1.45 9.54
C TYR A 20 2.44 1.73 8.05
N GLY A 21 2.46 3.01 7.66
CA GLY A 21 2.73 3.40 6.28
C GLY A 21 4.18 3.10 5.87
N ILE A 22 5.13 3.30 6.79
CA ILE A 22 6.55 2.97 6.57
C ILE A 22 6.72 1.46 6.41
N MET A 23 6.07 0.65 7.26
CA MET A 23 6.10 -0.81 7.13
C MET A 23 5.53 -1.28 5.79
N PHE A 24 4.43 -0.66 5.35
CA PHE A 24 3.81 -0.99 4.07
C PHE A 24 4.71 -0.63 2.89
N ALA A 25 5.31 0.56 2.89
CA ALA A 25 6.25 0.99 1.85
C ALA A 25 7.44 0.04 1.73
N LEU A 26 8.01 -0.38 2.86
CA LEU A 26 9.10 -1.37 2.88
C LEU A 26 8.65 -2.73 2.35
N GLY A 27 7.47 -3.20 2.76
CA GLY A 27 6.90 -4.47 2.29
C GLY A 27 6.72 -4.48 0.77
N VAL A 28 6.13 -3.42 0.22
CA VAL A 28 5.94 -3.25 -1.23
C VAL A 28 7.29 -3.22 -1.95
N PHE A 29 8.26 -2.46 -1.43
CA PHE A 29 9.59 -2.35 -2.04
C PHE A 29 10.31 -3.71 -2.11
N ILE A 30 10.26 -4.48 -1.02
CA ILE A 30 10.86 -5.83 -0.96
C ILE A 30 10.12 -6.77 -1.93
N ALA A 31 8.78 -6.72 -1.96
CA ALA A 31 7.97 -7.55 -2.85
C ALA A 31 8.32 -7.30 -4.32
N ILE A 32 8.45 -6.04 -4.75
CA ILE A 32 8.83 -5.68 -6.12
C ILE A 32 10.23 -6.23 -6.45
N LYS A 33 11.21 -6.10 -5.55
CA LYS A 33 12.56 -6.64 -5.77
C LYS A 33 12.58 -8.16 -5.89
N ILE A 34 11.79 -8.87 -5.07
CA ILE A 34 11.67 -10.33 -5.16
C ILE A 34 11.00 -10.71 -6.50
N ALA A 35 9.92 -10.02 -6.87
CA ALA A 35 9.21 -10.26 -8.12
C ALA A 35 10.09 -10.02 -9.35
N ALA A 36 10.88 -8.95 -9.37
CA ALA A 36 11.85 -8.65 -10.43
C ALA A 36 12.94 -9.73 -10.52
N LYS A 37 13.47 -10.18 -9.38
CA LYS A 37 14.46 -11.26 -9.32
C LYS A 37 13.90 -12.59 -9.85
N GLU A 38 12.64 -12.89 -9.54
CA GLU A 38 11.95 -14.09 -10.00
C GLU A 38 11.62 -14.01 -11.50
N ALA A 39 11.21 -12.85 -12.00
CA ALA A 39 10.96 -12.61 -13.42
C ALA A 39 12.22 -12.81 -14.27
N ARG A 40 13.37 -12.34 -13.79
CA ARG A 40 14.66 -12.55 -14.45
C ARG A 40 15.02 -14.03 -14.57
N LYS A 41 14.74 -14.83 -13.55
CA LYS A 41 14.94 -16.29 -13.60
C LYS A 41 14.03 -16.99 -14.61
N ARG A 42 12.84 -16.44 -14.85
CA ARG A 42 11.82 -17.00 -15.75
C ARG A 42 11.87 -16.42 -17.17
N ASN A 43 12.92 -15.65 -17.53
CA ASN A 43 13.02 -14.93 -18.81
C ASN A 43 11.83 -14.01 -19.11
N VAL A 44 11.16 -13.50 -18.07
CA VAL A 44 10.07 -12.53 -18.21
C VAL A 44 10.67 -11.13 -18.20
N LYS A 45 10.23 -10.26 -19.12
CA LYS A 45 10.65 -8.86 -19.18
C LYS A 45 10.34 -8.17 -17.86
N GLU A 46 11.37 -7.61 -17.24
CA GLU A 46 11.30 -6.92 -15.95
C GLU A 46 10.33 -5.71 -15.97
N ASP A 47 10.14 -5.11 -17.14
CA ASP A 47 9.19 -4.02 -17.37
C ASP A 47 7.75 -4.43 -17.01
N VAL A 48 7.34 -5.65 -17.35
CA VAL A 48 5.97 -6.14 -17.10
C VAL A 48 5.67 -6.20 -15.60
N ILE A 49 6.67 -6.58 -14.79
CA ILE A 49 6.53 -6.63 -13.33
C ILE A 49 6.30 -5.23 -12.77
N HIS A 50 7.02 -4.22 -13.28
CA HIS A 50 6.87 -2.84 -12.84
C HIS A 50 5.49 -2.27 -13.20
N TYR A 51 5.00 -2.53 -14.42
CA TYR A 51 3.65 -2.12 -14.81
C TYR A 51 2.57 -2.77 -13.94
N ILE A 52 2.67 -4.08 -13.68
CA ILE A 52 1.71 -4.78 -12.82
C ILE A 52 1.76 -4.23 -11.39
N ALA A 53 2.95 -4.02 -10.83
CA ALA A 53 3.11 -3.46 -9.49
C ALA A 53 2.51 -2.05 -9.38
N LEU A 54 2.72 -1.20 -10.39
CA LEU A 54 2.12 0.13 -10.46
C LEU A 54 0.59 0.06 -10.56
N TYR A 55 0.05 -0.78 -11.46
CA TYR A 55 -1.40 -0.97 -11.58
C TYR A 55 -2.03 -1.47 -10.27
N LEU A 56 -1.37 -2.37 -9.55
CA LEU A 56 -1.82 -2.85 -8.24
C LEU A 56 -1.81 -1.76 -7.18
N LEU A 57 -0.77 -0.92 -7.15
CA LEU A 57 -0.67 0.20 -6.22
C LEU A 57 -1.76 1.25 -6.49
N PHE A 58 -1.93 1.66 -7.75
CA PHE A 58 -3.00 2.59 -8.11
C PHE A 58 -4.38 1.98 -7.87
N GLY A 59 -4.59 0.72 -8.24
CA GLY A 59 -5.84 0.00 -8.02
C GLY A 59 -6.21 -0.10 -6.54
N GLY A 60 -5.24 -0.32 -5.65
CA GLY A 60 -5.47 -0.35 -4.20
C GLY A 60 -5.92 1.00 -3.63
N ILE A 61 -5.25 2.08 -4.02
CA ILE A 61 -5.58 3.45 -3.57
C ILE A 61 -6.97 3.85 -4.08
N TRP A 62 -7.24 3.62 -5.36
CA TRP A 62 -8.51 3.99 -5.99
C TRP A 62 -9.66 3.12 -5.46
N GLY A 63 -9.44 1.81 -5.36
CA GLY A 63 -10.43 0.85 -4.87
C GLY A 63 -10.96 1.20 -3.47
N GLN A 64 -10.10 1.67 -2.55
CA GLN A 64 -10.55 2.14 -1.25
C GLN A 64 -11.51 3.33 -1.35
N GLY A 65 -11.20 4.30 -2.22
CA GLY A 65 -12.03 5.49 -2.41
C GLY A 65 -13.41 5.16 -3.02
N TYR A 66 -13.44 4.28 -4.03
CA TYR A 66 -14.70 3.84 -4.63
C TYR A 66 -15.54 2.99 -3.68
N PHE A 67 -14.91 2.06 -2.95
CA PHE A 67 -15.63 1.16 -2.05
C PHE A 67 -16.32 1.91 -0.91
N THR A 68 -15.64 2.88 -0.30
CA THR A 68 -16.23 3.70 0.77
C THR A 68 -17.35 4.59 0.25
N SER A 69 -17.21 5.19 -0.93
CA SER A 69 -18.25 6.02 -1.55
C SER A 69 -19.51 5.20 -1.88
N PHE A 70 -19.33 4.01 -2.44
CA PHE A 70 -20.43 3.11 -2.76
C PHE A 70 -21.13 2.60 -1.50
N PHE A 71 -20.37 2.25 -0.45
CA PHE A 71 -20.94 1.76 0.80
C PHE A 71 -21.69 2.83 1.61
N THR A 72 -21.16 4.07 1.64
CA THR A 72 -21.88 5.22 2.24
C THR A 72 -23.17 5.52 1.50
N SER A 73 -23.19 5.41 0.17
CA SER A 73 -24.41 5.58 -0.62
C SER A 73 -25.49 4.54 -0.29
N GLN A 74 -25.12 3.32 0.10
CA GLN A 74 -26.08 2.30 0.54
C GLN A 74 -26.64 2.56 1.94
N ARG A 75 -25.84 3.12 2.87
CA ARG A 75 -26.30 3.42 4.24
C ARG A 75 -27.20 4.65 4.34
N ALA A 76 -27.15 5.57 3.37
CA ALA A 76 -27.99 6.77 3.37
C ALA A 76 -29.44 6.52 2.91
N CYS A 77 -29.77 5.31 2.43
CA CYS A 77 -31.08 4.96 1.87
C CYS A 77 -31.89 3.99 2.77
N LEU A 78 -31.40 3.70 3.98
CA LEU A 78 -32.07 2.92 5.05
C LEU A 78 -32.41 3.85 6.22
#